data_AF-A0A8B4I559-F1
#
_entry.id   AF-A0A8B4I559-F1
#
_cell.length_a   1.000
_cell.length_b   1.000
_cell.length_c   1.000
_cell.angle_alpha   90.00
_cell.angle_beta   90.00
_cell.angle_gamma   90.00
#
_symmetry.space_group_name_H-M   'P 1'
#
loop_
_entity.id
_entity.type
_entity.pdbx_description
1 polymer ?
#
loop_
_entity_poly.entity_id
_entity_poly.type
_entity_poly.pdbx_seq_one_letter_code
_entity_poly.pdbx_strand_id
1 'polypeptide(L)'
;MRWDAHKAAEPEVAAALPQYVDAGILAASKALGRSTRSINRIAAEHGFEFSTCTAKTMESRRKARASLVTQVQALADLGAHQAEICSALSITRAELREIAEINDINIDNRTKGPAPAFFAKSPKQA
;
A
#
# COMPACT_ATOMS: atom_id res chain seq x y z
N MET A 1 42.09 -0.35 2.12
CA MET A 1 41.44 -1.22 3.11
C MET A 1 40.07 -0.65 3.49
N ARG A 2 38.99 -1.04 2.79
CA ARG A 2 37.63 -0.52 3.07
C ARG A 2 36.59 -1.65 3.30
N TRP A 3 37.05 -2.91 3.26
CA TRP A 3 36.22 -4.11 3.41
C TRP A 3 36.17 -4.60 4.86
N ASP A 4 37.29 -4.50 5.60
CA ASP A 4 37.40 -4.97 6.99
C ASP A 4 36.51 -4.17 7.96
N ALA A 5 36.36 -2.86 7.75
CA ALA A 5 35.48 -2.02 8.58
C ALA A 5 34.00 -2.40 8.44
N HIS A 6 33.60 -2.96 7.29
CA HIS A 6 32.22 -3.40 7.10
C HIS A 6 31.93 -4.73 7.78
N LYS A 7 32.90 -5.66 7.84
CA LYS A 7 32.81 -6.90 8.60
C LYS A 7 32.81 -6.67 10.12
N ALA A 8 33.61 -5.73 10.60
CA ALA A 8 33.66 -5.42 12.03
C ALA A 8 32.31 -4.89 12.59
N ALA A 9 31.51 -4.24 11.74
CA ALA A 9 30.18 -3.73 12.09
C ALA A 9 29.02 -4.74 11.82
N GLU A 10 29.29 -5.89 11.20
CA GLU A 10 28.29 -6.95 10.99
C GLU A 10 27.62 -7.44 12.29
N PRO A 11 28.32 -7.64 13.44
CA PRO A 11 27.66 -8.07 14.67
C PRO A 11 26.70 -7.02 15.26
N GLU A 12 27.01 -5.73 15.14
CA GLU A 12 26.11 -4.65 15.57
C GLU A 12 24.86 -4.57 14.70
N VAL A 13 25.05 -4.71 13.38
CA VAL A 13 23.94 -4.78 12.42
C VAL A 13 23.05 -5.98 12.75
N ALA A 14 23.63 -7.16 12.95
CA ALA A 14 22.92 -8.39 13.32
C ALA A 14 22.15 -8.26 14.64
N ALA A 15 22.72 -7.60 15.65
CA ALA A 15 22.05 -7.34 16.93
C ALA A 15 20.85 -6.38 16.80
N ALA A 16 20.87 -5.48 15.82
CA ALA A 16 19.78 -4.55 15.55
C ALA A 16 18.68 -5.14 14.66
N LEU A 17 18.96 -6.18 13.86
CA LEU A 17 17.98 -6.81 12.95
C LEU A 17 16.67 -7.28 13.61
N PRO A 18 16.65 -7.86 14.82
CA PRO A 18 15.42 -8.30 15.49
C PRO A 18 14.35 -7.21 15.58
N GLN A 19 14.75 -5.96 15.78
CA GLN A 19 13.82 -4.82 15.92
C GLN A 19 13.10 -4.48 14.60
N TYR A 20 13.63 -4.95 13.47
CA TYR A 20 13.10 -4.71 12.14
C TYR A 20 12.46 -5.94 11.51
N VAL A 21 12.34 -7.05 12.25
CA VAL A 21 11.70 -8.29 11.75
C VAL A 21 10.26 -8.01 11.33
N ASP A 22 9.51 -7.24 12.14
CA ASP A 22 8.12 -6.85 11.85
C ASP A 22 8.00 -5.65 10.90
N ALA A 23 8.96 -4.72 10.94
CA ALA A 23 8.98 -3.52 10.10
C ALA A 23 9.40 -3.83 8.64
N GLY A 24 10.13 -4.92 8.43
CA GLY A 24 10.57 -5.41 7.14
C GLY A 24 11.92 -4.85 6.66
N ILE A 25 12.45 -5.49 5.62
CA ILE A 25 13.82 -5.28 5.13
C ILE A 25 14.10 -3.85 4.62
N LEU A 26 13.08 -3.15 4.14
CA LEU A 26 13.23 -1.78 3.64
C LEU A 26 13.42 -0.78 4.78
N ALA A 27 12.72 -1.00 5.91
CA ALA A 27 12.89 -0.19 7.12
C ALA A 27 14.29 -0.40 7.71
N ALA A 28 14.73 -1.67 7.80
CA ALA A 28 16.09 -2.02 8.20
C ALA A 28 17.15 -1.34 7.28
N SER A 29 16.94 -1.33 5.96
CA SER A 29 17.84 -0.69 5.00
C SER A 29 18.03 0.80 5.24
N LYS A 30 16.93 1.51 5.52
CA LYS A 30 16.99 2.95 5.79
C LYS A 30 17.62 3.26 7.14
N ALA A 31 17.26 2.51 8.18
CA ALA A 31 17.75 2.75 9.54
C ALA A 31 19.24 2.40 9.69
N LEU A 32 19.70 1.33 9.05
CA LEU A 32 21.07 0.83 9.18
C LEU A 32 22.01 1.38 8.10
N GLY A 33 21.49 2.17 7.15
CA GLY A 33 22.28 2.76 6.07
C GLY A 33 22.93 1.73 5.14
N ARG A 34 22.34 0.54 5.01
CA ARG A 34 22.89 -0.58 4.21
C ARG A 34 21.93 -0.99 3.12
N SER A 35 22.47 -1.58 2.05
CA SER A 35 21.65 -2.14 0.98
C SER A 35 20.82 -3.32 1.49
N THR A 36 19.62 -3.48 0.95
CA THR A 36 18.73 -4.62 1.23
C THR A 36 19.42 -5.97 0.98
N ARG A 37 20.27 -6.06 -0.05
CA ARG A 37 21.09 -7.26 -0.33
C ARG A 37 22.04 -7.60 0.82
N SER A 38 22.74 -6.60 1.36
CA SER A 38 23.66 -6.82 2.48
C SER A 38 22.92 -7.23 3.74
N ILE A 39 21.79 -6.59 4.02
CA ILE A 39 20.96 -6.89 5.19
C ILE A 39 20.37 -8.30 5.09
N ASN A 40 19.90 -8.71 3.92
CA ASN A 40 19.36 -10.05 3.71
C ASN A 40 20.44 -11.13 3.92
N ARG A 41 21.66 -10.88 3.44
CA ARG A 41 22.81 -11.77 3.68
C ARG A 41 23.11 -11.92 5.17
N ILE A 42 23.23 -10.81 5.89
CA ILE A 42 23.50 -10.82 7.34
C ILE A 42 22.35 -11.50 8.10
N ALA A 43 21.10 -11.23 7.73
CA ALA A 43 19.94 -11.89 8.33
C ALA A 43 20.00 -13.41 8.15
N ALA A 44 20.27 -13.89 6.92
CA ALA A 44 20.39 -15.30 6.62
C ALA A 44 21.57 -15.98 7.36
N GLU A 45 22.74 -15.32 7.44
CA GLU A 45 23.91 -15.81 8.19
C GLU A 45 23.62 -15.96 9.70
N HIS A 46 22.73 -15.13 10.24
CA HIS A 46 22.33 -15.13 11.65
C HIS A 46 20.97 -15.82 11.93
N GLY A 47 20.36 -16.46 10.93
CA GLY A 47 19.09 -17.18 11.08
C GLY A 47 17.86 -16.29 11.27
N PHE A 48 17.93 -15.02 10.90
CA PHE A 48 16.79 -14.10 10.89
C PHE A 48 16.10 -14.12 9.54
N GLU A 49 14.79 -14.30 9.56
CA GLU A 49 13.93 -14.08 8.41
C GLU A 49 13.13 -12.82 8.66
N PHE A 50 13.22 -11.84 7.76
CA PHE A 50 12.32 -10.70 7.83
C PHE A 50 10.91 -11.23 7.61
N SER A 51 9.97 -10.86 8.48
CA SER A 51 8.57 -11.01 8.16
C SER A 51 8.32 -10.06 7.00
N THR A 52 8.45 -10.59 5.78
CA THR A 52 8.12 -9.82 4.60
C THR A 52 6.65 -9.52 4.78
N CYS A 53 6.36 -8.22 4.89
CA CYS A 53 5.06 -7.61 5.03
C CYS A 53 4.22 -7.85 3.75
N THR A 54 4.24 -9.05 3.20
CA THR A 54 3.57 -9.46 1.98
C THR A 54 2.26 -10.12 2.35
N ALA A 55 2.22 -11.23 3.09
CA ALA A 55 0.95 -11.92 3.31
C ALA A 55 -0.07 -11.10 4.12
N LYS A 56 0.29 -10.66 5.34
CA LYS A 56 -0.63 -9.96 6.25
C LYS A 56 -1.01 -8.56 5.77
N THR A 57 -0.06 -7.82 5.19
CA THR A 57 -0.31 -6.48 4.64
C THR A 57 -1.05 -6.55 3.30
N MET A 58 -0.76 -7.54 2.45
CA MET A 58 -1.60 -7.80 1.26
C MET A 58 -3.01 -8.22 1.67
N GLU A 59 -3.16 -9.03 2.73
CA GLU A 59 -4.47 -9.42 3.24
C GLU A 59 -5.23 -8.23 3.83
N SER A 60 -4.57 -7.36 4.60
CA SER A 60 -5.17 -6.11 5.08
C SER A 60 -5.56 -5.18 3.92
N ARG A 61 -4.71 -5.08 2.87
CA ARG A 61 -5.06 -4.35 1.65
C ARG A 61 -6.22 -4.99 0.90
N ARG A 62 -6.29 -6.33 0.84
CA ARG A 62 -7.43 -7.06 0.25
C ARG A 62 -8.71 -6.82 1.05
N LYS A 63 -8.66 -6.86 2.38
CA LYS A 63 -9.82 -6.56 3.26
C LYS A 63 -10.28 -5.12 3.12
N ALA A 64 -9.34 -4.17 3.12
CA ALA A 64 -9.64 -2.75 2.89
C ALA A 64 -10.29 -2.54 1.50
N ARG A 65 -9.74 -3.16 0.45
CA ARG A 65 -10.31 -3.11 -0.90
C ARG A 65 -11.68 -3.80 -0.99
N ALA A 66 -11.87 -4.93 -0.33
CA ALA A 66 -13.16 -5.63 -0.28
C ALA A 66 -14.26 -4.75 0.32
N SER A 67 -13.96 -3.95 1.35
CA SER A 67 -14.92 -3.00 1.93
C SER A 67 -15.30 -1.84 1.00
N LEU A 68 -14.47 -1.56 -0.01
CA LEU A 68 -14.71 -0.52 -1.01
C LEU A 68 -15.50 -1.03 -2.21
N VAL A 69 -15.49 -2.35 -2.49
CA VAL A 69 -16.18 -2.95 -3.64
C VAL A 69 -17.66 -2.55 -3.68
N THR A 70 -18.39 -2.74 -2.57
CA THR A 70 -19.81 -2.41 -2.49
C THR A 70 -20.08 -0.91 -2.71
N GLN A 71 -19.19 -0.05 -2.24
CA GLN A 71 -19.32 1.40 -2.40
C GLN A 71 -19.00 1.85 -3.84
N VAL A 72 -17.96 1.27 -4.44
CA VAL A 72 -17.61 1.50 -5.85
C VAL A 72 -18.75 1.05 -6.76
N GLN A 73 -19.33 -0.12 -6.51
CA GLN A 73 -20.47 -0.64 -7.27
C GLN A 73 -21.68 0.29 -7.16
N ALA A 74 -22.07 0.68 -5.95
CA ALA A 74 -23.20 1.58 -5.74
C ALA A 74 -23.02 2.92 -6.47
N LEU A 75 -21.82 3.50 -6.41
CA LEU A 75 -21.53 4.75 -7.10
C LEU A 75 -21.50 4.59 -8.63
N ALA A 76 -20.98 3.47 -9.13
CA ALA A 76 -21.00 3.15 -10.56
C ALA A 76 -22.44 2.99 -11.09
N ASP A 77 -23.29 2.28 -10.35
CA ASP A 77 -24.72 2.08 -10.68
C ASP A 77 -25.50 3.39 -10.70
N LEU A 78 -25.17 4.32 -9.78
CA LEU A 78 -25.71 5.67 -9.73
C LEU A 78 -25.23 6.58 -10.88
N GLY A 79 -24.34 6.10 -11.73
CA GLY A 79 -23.84 6.89 -12.86
C GLY A 79 -22.70 7.85 -12.49
N ALA A 80 -22.07 7.71 -11.33
CA ALA A 80 -21.01 8.61 -10.89
C ALA A 80 -19.80 8.55 -11.83
N HIS A 81 -19.13 9.69 -12.03
CA HIS A 81 -17.92 9.76 -12.83
C HIS A 81 -16.72 9.25 -12.01
N GLN A 82 -15.72 8.65 -12.68
CA GLN A 82 -14.53 8.09 -12.00
C GLN A 82 -13.84 9.06 -11.03
N ALA A 83 -13.81 10.36 -11.38
CA ALA A 83 -13.24 11.39 -10.52
C ALA A 83 -14.03 11.60 -9.22
N GLU A 84 -15.37 11.51 -9.30
CA GLU A 84 -16.26 11.63 -8.14
C GLU A 84 -16.11 10.42 -7.22
N ILE A 85 -16.01 9.22 -7.80
CA ILE A 85 -15.77 7.98 -7.05
C ILE A 85 -14.42 8.04 -6.32
N CYS A 86 -13.36 8.47 -7.00
CA CYS A 86 -12.03 8.62 -6.39
C CYS A 86 -12.07 9.64 -5.23
N SER A 87 -12.76 10.76 -5.42
CA SER A 87 -12.90 11.79 -4.38
C SER A 87 -13.74 11.34 -3.20
N ALA A 88 -14.83 10.60 -3.44
CA ALA A 88 -15.74 10.12 -2.39
C ALA A 88 -15.09 9.06 -1.52
N LEU A 89 -14.31 8.15 -2.12
CA LEU A 89 -13.66 7.04 -1.42
C LEU A 89 -12.23 7.34 -0.99
N SER A 90 -11.72 8.54 -1.30
CA SER A 90 -10.32 8.93 -1.04
C SER A 90 -9.30 7.92 -1.58
N ILE A 91 -9.56 7.38 -2.78
CA ILE A 91 -8.70 6.42 -3.47
C ILE A 91 -8.12 7.01 -4.74
N THR A 92 -7.00 6.44 -5.19
CA THR A 92 -6.42 6.80 -6.48
C THR A 92 -7.18 6.18 -7.64
N ARG A 93 -7.03 6.77 -8.84
CA ARG A 93 -7.61 6.21 -10.07
C ARG A 93 -7.03 4.83 -10.42
N ALA A 94 -5.79 4.56 -10.02
CA ALA A 94 -5.17 3.24 -10.19
C ALA A 94 -5.87 2.20 -9.30
N GLU A 95 -6.11 2.52 -8.03
CA GLU A 95 -6.85 1.64 -7.12
C GLU A 95 -8.29 1.43 -7.56
N LEU A 96 -8.98 2.48 -8.03
CA LEU A 96 -10.34 2.35 -8.57
C LEU A 96 -10.38 1.38 -9.77
N ARG A 97 -9.43 1.51 -10.71
CA ARG A 97 -9.34 0.61 -11.88
C ARG A 97 -9.04 -0.82 -11.47
N GLU A 98 -8.11 -1.01 -10.55
CA GLU A 98 -7.77 -2.34 -10.03
C GLU A 98 -8.97 -3.00 -9.34
N ILE A 99 -9.72 -2.26 -8.51
CA ILE A 99 -10.94 -2.76 -7.86
C ILE A 99 -11.99 -3.12 -8.92
N ALA A 100 -12.19 -2.26 -9.92
CA ALA A 100 -13.18 -2.47 -10.97
C ALA A 100 -12.85 -3.69 -11.85
N GLU A 101 -11.58 -3.85 -12.24
CA GLU A 101 -11.10 -4.98 -13.04
C GLU A 101 -11.24 -6.31 -12.29
N ILE A 102 -10.86 -6.34 -11.00
CA ILE A 102 -10.93 -7.57 -10.19
C ILE A 102 -12.39 -8.00 -9.95
N ASN A 103 -13.33 -7.06 -9.85
CA ASN A 103 -14.71 -7.33 -9.44
C ASN A 103 -15.73 -7.14 -10.59
N ASP A 104 -15.27 -6.99 -11.83
CA ASP A 104 -16.11 -6.79 -13.03
C ASP A 104 -17.12 -5.62 -12.89
N ILE A 105 -16.65 -4.49 -12.34
CA ILE A 105 -17.45 -3.29 -12.16
C ILE A 105 -17.26 -2.37 -13.36
N ASN A 106 -18.34 -2.03 -14.06
CA ASN A 106 -18.29 -1.06 -15.14
C ASN A 106 -18.16 0.37 -14.60
N ILE A 107 -16.96 0.94 -14.72
CA ILE A 107 -16.65 2.33 -14.35
C ILE A 107 -16.54 3.28 -15.56
N ASP A 108 -16.85 2.83 -16.78
CA ASP A 108 -16.82 3.64 -17.99
C ASP A 108 -18.19 4.29 -18.23
N ASN A 109 -18.40 5.46 -17.61
CA ASN A 109 -19.63 6.25 -17.77
C ASN A 109 -19.55 7.30 -18.89
N ARG A 110 -18.75 7.07 -19.95
CA ARG A 110 -18.67 7.98 -21.11
C ARG A 110 -20.00 8.26 -21.81
N THR A 111 -21.05 7.48 -21.55
CA THR A 111 -22.36 7.56 -22.23
C THR A 111 -23.50 8.10 -21.36
N LYS A 112 -23.32 8.27 -20.05
CA LYS A 112 -24.37 8.84 -19.17
C LYS A 112 -24.01 10.28 -18.85
N GLY A 113 -24.89 11.22 -19.22
CA GLY A 113 -24.76 12.64 -18.91
C GLY A 113 -24.57 12.89 -17.40
N PRO A 114 -24.19 14.12 -17.01
CA PRO A 114 -23.74 14.41 -15.65
C PRO A 114 -24.73 13.89 -14.60
N ALA A 115 -24.22 13.13 -13.63
CA ALA A 115 -25.00 12.61 -12.52
C ALA A 115 -25.67 13.78 -11.76
N PRO A 116 -26.87 13.57 -11.18
CA PRO A 116 -27.55 14.61 -10.43
C PRO A 116 -26.68 15.08 -9.27
N ALA A 117 -26.57 16.39 -9.11
CA ALA A 117 -25.75 17.09 -8.12
C ALA A 117 -26.21 16.82 -6.67
N PHE A 118 -25.98 15.61 -6.16
CA PHE A 118 -26.30 15.26 -4.77
C PHE A 118 -25.17 15.57 -3.78
N PHE A 119 -23.94 15.80 -4.26
CA PHE A 119 -22.80 16.21 -3.43
C PHE A 119 -22.40 17.67 -3.68
N ALA A 120 -23.39 18.58 -3.71
CA ALA A 120 -23.11 20.00 -3.54
C ALA A 120 -22.73 20.26 -2.08
N LYS A 121 -21.42 20.41 -1.84
CA LYS A 121 -20.74 21.04 -0.69
C LYS A 121 -21.66 21.40 0.49
N SER A 122 -21.48 20.70 1.62
CA SER A 122 -21.89 21.24 2.92
C SER A 122 -21.33 22.65 3.08
N PRO A 123 -22.15 23.69 3.30
CA PRO A 123 -21.64 25.01 3.59
C PRO A 123 -20.92 24.93 4.94
N LYS A 124 -19.63 25.27 4.94
CA LYS A 124 -18.91 25.63 6.17
C LYS A 124 -19.66 26.80 6.80
N GLN A 125 -20.35 26.55 7.90
CA GLN A 125 -20.81 27.61 8.79
C GLN A 125 -19.58 28.26 9.41
N ALA A 126 -19.40 29.56 9.17
CA ALA A 126 -18.61 30.48 9.97
C ALA A 126 -19.25 31.87 9.85
#